data_AF-A0A3B3B4R8-F1
#
_entry.id   AF-A0A3B3B4R8-F1
#
_cell.length_a   1.000
_cell.length_b   1.000
_cell.length_c   1.000
_cell.angle_alpha   90.00
_cell.angle_beta   90.00
_cell.angle_gamma   90.00
#
_symmetry.space_group_name_H-M   'P 1'
#
loop_
_entity.id
_entity.type
_entity.pdbx_description
1 polymer ?
#
loop_
_entity_poly.entity_id
_entity_poly.type
_entity_poly.pdbx_seq_one_letter_code
_entity_poly.pdbx_strand_id
1 'polypeptide(L)'
;MGFILSKSMDANFHKQQEFMLHNSRLQLERQIMMQNQMRERQMAMQIAWSREFLKYFGSFFALASVGLTAGALKRRNPALLAPIIPLGFIYTYQMDSAYGTLLYRMRGEAESIMESERDRLDLPQGLPTFESIEKARRAKTGLMSILEK
;
A
#
# COMPACT_ATOMS: atom_id res chain seq x y z
N MET A 1 59.69 22.26 3.93
CA MET A 1 58.38 22.82 3.52
C MET A 1 57.30 21.78 3.18
N GLY A 2 57.61 20.48 2.99
CA GLY A 2 56.61 19.46 2.60
C GLY A 2 55.66 18.95 3.71
N PHE A 3 56.03 19.10 4.99
CA PHE A 3 55.24 18.57 6.13
C PHE A 3 53.98 19.40 6.45
N ILE A 4 53.93 20.66 6.02
CA ILE A 4 52.78 21.55 6.24
C ILE A 4 51.71 21.32 5.16
N LEU A 5 52.14 20.91 3.96
CA LEU A 5 51.29 20.59 2.81
C LEU A 5 50.59 19.23 2.96
N SER A 6 51.26 18.21 3.52
CA SER A 6 50.62 16.92 3.80
C SER A 6 49.59 17.02 4.92
N LYS A 7 49.88 17.73 6.02
CA LYS A 7 48.92 17.95 7.12
C LYS A 7 47.66 18.71 6.68
N SER A 8 47.78 19.68 5.77
CA SER A 8 46.61 20.40 5.25
C SER A 8 45.81 19.57 4.24
N MET A 9 46.46 18.71 3.44
CA MET A 9 45.79 17.73 2.59
C MET A 9 45.03 16.69 3.41
N ASP A 10 45.65 16.09 4.44
CA ASP A 10 44.99 15.08 5.30
C ASP A 10 43.79 15.68 6.04
N ALA A 11 43.92 16.90 6.58
CA ALA A 11 42.81 17.61 7.20
C ALA A 11 41.67 17.92 6.21
N ASN A 12 41.99 18.20 4.94
CA ASN A 12 40.99 18.40 3.89
C ASN A 12 40.32 17.09 3.46
N PHE A 13 41.06 15.98 3.39
CA PHE A 13 40.50 14.66 3.13
C PHE A 13 39.58 14.20 4.25
N HIS A 14 39.96 14.40 5.52
CA HIS A 14 39.09 14.11 6.66
C HIS A 14 37.81 14.96 6.64
N LYS A 15 37.91 16.28 6.39
CA LYS A 15 36.73 17.13 6.20
C LYS A 15 35.87 16.71 5.01
N GLN A 16 36.49 16.25 3.92
CA GLN A 16 35.76 15.74 2.76
C GLN A 16 35.04 14.43 3.07
N GLN A 17 35.67 13.52 3.81
CA GLN A 17 35.03 12.28 4.29
C GLN A 17 33.89 12.58 5.25
N GLU A 18 34.07 13.50 6.20
CA GLU A 18 33.02 13.94 7.12
C GLU A 18 31.85 14.57 6.36
N PHE A 19 32.13 15.42 5.36
CA PHE A 19 31.10 16.02 4.51
C PHE A 19 30.37 14.96 3.67
N MET A 20 31.10 13.99 3.11
CA MET A 20 30.50 12.87 2.37
C MET A 20 29.60 12.02 3.28
N LEU A 21 30.07 11.65 4.47
CA LEU A 21 29.28 10.90 5.45
C LEU A 21 28.04 11.67 5.90
N HIS A 22 28.17 12.98 6.12
CA HIS A 22 27.04 13.82 6.51
C HIS A 22 26.01 13.95 5.37
N ASN A 23 26.47 14.08 4.12
CA ASN A 23 25.61 14.10 2.95
C ASN A 23 24.89 12.76 2.76
N SER A 24 25.59 11.63 2.91
CA SER A 24 24.98 10.29 2.86
C SER A 24 23.91 10.10 3.94
N ARG A 25 24.17 10.55 5.18
CA ARG A 25 23.16 10.55 6.26
C ARG A 25 21.94 11.41 5.90
N LEU A 26 22.17 12.62 5.40
CA LEU A 26 21.10 13.52 4.98
C LEU A 26 20.24 12.92 3.84
N GLN A 27 20.86 12.22 2.89
CA GLN A 27 20.15 11.52 1.82
C GLN A 27 19.28 10.38 2.37
N LEU A 28 19.80 9.59 3.32
CA LEU A 28 19.05 8.52 3.97
C LEU A 28 17.87 9.06 4.79
N GLU A 29 18.08 10.11 5.58
CA GLU A 29 17.01 10.76 6.36
C GLU A 29 15.89 11.26 5.44
N ARG A 30 16.26 11.90 4.33
CA ARG A 30 15.28 12.33 3.32
C ARG A 30 14.53 11.16 2.71
N GLN A 31 15.21 10.05 2.38
CA GLN A 31 14.55 8.86 1.82
C GLN A 31 13.54 8.25 2.81
N ILE A 32 13.92 8.11 4.08
CA ILE A 32 13.02 7.59 5.13
C ILE A 32 11.83 8.53 5.31
N MET A 33 12.07 9.84 5.39
CA MET A 33 11.00 10.83 5.49
C MET A 33 10.04 10.76 4.29
N MET A 34 10.57 10.62 3.08
CA MET A 34 9.77 10.48 1.86
C MET A 34 8.93 9.21 1.89
N GLN A 35 9.50 8.07 2.30
CA GLN A 35 8.76 6.81 2.45
C GLN A 35 7.63 6.93 3.49
N ASN A 36 7.91 7.54 4.65
CA ASN A 36 6.90 7.76 5.68
C ASN A 36 5.78 8.66 5.18
N GLN A 37 6.10 9.77 4.52
CA GLN A 37 5.10 10.66 3.93
C GLN A 37 4.27 9.97 2.85
N MET A 38 4.87 9.14 2.00
CA MET A 38 4.14 8.39 0.99
C MET A 38 3.20 7.37 1.63
N ARG A 39 3.65 6.68 2.68
CA ARG A 39 2.82 5.75 3.46
C ARG A 39 1.64 6.45 4.13
N GLU A 40 1.89 7.58 4.79
CA GLU A 40 0.85 8.40 5.41
C GLU A 40 -0.16 8.92 4.38
N ARG A 41 0.31 9.40 3.23
CA ARG A 41 -0.55 9.85 2.13
C ARG A 41 -1.38 8.71 1.54
N GLN A 42 -0.80 7.53 1.35
CA GLN A 42 -1.54 6.35 0.88
C GLN A 42 -2.65 5.95 1.87
N MET A 43 -2.35 5.94 3.17
CA MET A 43 -3.33 5.64 4.21
C MET A 43 -4.43 6.71 4.26
N ALA A 44 -4.07 7.98 4.18
CA ALA A 44 -5.02 9.09 4.14
C ALA A 44 -5.92 9.01 2.89
N MET A 45 -5.37 8.67 1.73
CA MET A 45 -6.13 8.45 0.49
C MET A 45 -7.10 7.27 0.61
N GLN A 46 -6.68 6.17 1.24
CA GLN A 46 -7.56 5.01 1.45
C GLN A 46 -8.77 5.37 2.34
N ILE A 47 -8.54 6.11 3.42
CA ILE A 47 -9.61 6.59 4.31
C ILE A 47 -10.51 7.59 3.58
N ALA A 48 -9.93 8.55 2.85
CA ALA A 48 -10.69 9.51 2.07
C ALA A 48 -11.55 8.83 1.00
N TRP A 49 -11.00 7.83 0.30
CA TRP A 49 -11.73 7.05 -0.70
C TRP A 49 -12.91 6.28 -0.07
N SER A 50 -12.70 5.62 1.08
CA SER A 50 -13.78 4.93 1.80
C SER A 50 -14.88 5.89 2.24
N ARG A 51 -14.52 7.09 2.75
CA ARG A 51 -15.49 8.14 3.11
C ARG A 51 -16.28 8.63 1.92
N GLU A 52 -15.63 8.82 0.78
CA GLU A 52 -16.30 9.29 -0.44
C GLU A 52 -17.23 8.21 -1.00
N PHE A 53 -16.77 6.96 -1.03
CA PHE A 53 -17.60 5.80 -1.42
C PHE A 53 -18.86 5.71 -0.56
N LEU A 54 -18.75 5.89 0.76
CA LEU A 54 -19.89 5.84 1.66
C LEU A 54 -20.96 6.89 1.34
N LYS A 55 -20.58 8.09 0.89
CA LYS A 55 -21.53 9.15 0.51
C LYS A 55 -22.37 8.74 -0.71
N TYR A 56 -21.70 8.27 -1.76
CA TYR A 56 -22.37 7.85 -3.00
C TYR A 56 -23.16 6.55 -2.82
N PHE A 57 -22.57 5.57 -2.14
CA PHE A 57 -23.25 4.31 -1.86
C PHE A 57 -24.41 4.50 -0.88
N GLY A 58 -24.28 5.39 0.09
CA GLY A 58 -25.36 5.72 1.03
C GLY A 58 -26.57 6.36 0.35
N SER A 59 -26.36 7.28 -0.60
CA SER A 59 -27.47 7.85 -1.37
C SER A 59 -28.13 6.82 -2.29
N PHE A 60 -27.33 5.98 -2.96
CA PHE A 60 -27.83 4.85 -3.74
C PHE A 60 -28.63 3.87 -2.87
N PHE A 61 -28.11 3.48 -1.71
CA PHE A 61 -28.75 2.57 -0.78
C PHE A 61 -30.08 3.14 -0.29
N ALA A 62 -30.15 4.42 0.04
CA ALA A 62 -31.39 5.08 0.44
C ALA A 62 -32.45 5.07 -0.68
N LEU A 63 -32.06 5.38 -1.92
CA LEU A 63 -32.96 5.32 -3.06
C LEU A 63 -33.43 3.89 -3.34
N ALA A 64 -32.52 2.92 -3.31
CA ALA A 64 -32.83 1.51 -3.49
C ALA A 64 -33.75 0.99 -2.38
N SER A 65 -33.48 1.32 -1.12
CA SER A 65 -34.30 0.88 0.02
C SER A 65 -35.71 1.44 -0.07
N VAL A 66 -35.87 2.72 -0.41
CA VAL A 66 -37.20 3.34 -0.60
C VAL A 66 -37.93 2.70 -1.78
N GLY A 67 -37.26 2.55 -2.94
CA GLY A 67 -37.85 1.96 -4.14
C GLY A 67 -38.28 0.49 -3.94
N LEU A 68 -37.43 -0.32 -3.32
CA LEU A 68 -37.71 -1.72 -3.02
C LEU A 68 -38.81 -1.86 -1.96
N THR A 69 -38.83 -0.98 -0.95
CA THR A 69 -39.89 -0.97 0.07
C THR A 69 -41.24 -0.62 -0.54
N ALA A 70 -41.31 0.46 -1.33
CA ALA A 70 -42.53 0.82 -2.05
C ALA A 70 -43.00 -0.29 -3.01
N GLY A 71 -42.07 -0.94 -3.71
CA GLY A 71 -42.35 -2.09 -4.58
C GLY A 71 -42.87 -3.31 -3.83
N ALA A 72 -42.28 -3.63 -2.67
CA ALA A 72 -42.68 -4.73 -1.80
C ALA A 72 -44.11 -4.51 -1.26
N LEU A 73 -44.44 -3.28 -0.84
CA LEU A 73 -45.79 -2.93 -0.39
C LEU A 73 -46.80 -3.02 -1.54
N LYS A 74 -46.48 -2.48 -2.72
CA LYS A 74 -47.39 -2.48 -3.88
C LYS A 74 -47.68 -3.90 -4.39
N ARG A 75 -46.67 -4.78 -4.42
CA ARG A 75 -46.80 -6.16 -4.88
C ARG A 75 -47.15 -7.15 -3.76
N ARG A 76 -47.23 -6.70 -2.50
CA ARG A 76 -47.38 -7.52 -1.29
C ARG A 76 -46.39 -8.70 -1.23
N ASN A 77 -45.20 -8.51 -1.77
CA ASN A 77 -44.17 -9.54 -1.82
C ASN A 77 -42.93 -9.06 -1.03
N PRO A 78 -42.71 -9.56 0.20
CA PRO A 78 -41.58 -9.15 1.03
C PRO A 78 -40.24 -9.62 0.47
N ALA A 79 -40.21 -10.59 -0.47
CA ALA A 79 -38.97 -11.04 -1.10
C ALA A 79 -38.26 -9.95 -1.91
N LEU A 80 -38.96 -8.86 -2.30
CA LEU A 80 -38.31 -7.70 -2.92
C LEU A 80 -37.35 -6.96 -1.97
N LEU A 81 -37.43 -7.18 -0.66
CA LEU A 81 -36.50 -6.63 0.32
C LEU A 81 -35.23 -7.48 0.47
N ALA A 82 -35.20 -8.70 -0.08
CA ALA A 82 -34.05 -9.59 0.00
C ALA A 82 -32.71 -8.92 -0.37
N PRO A 83 -32.58 -8.11 -1.44
CA PRO A 83 -31.32 -7.44 -1.78
C PRO A 83 -30.91 -6.34 -0.79
N ILE A 84 -31.79 -5.84 0.08
CA ILE A 84 -31.43 -4.83 1.09
C ILE A 84 -30.47 -5.43 2.14
N ILE A 85 -30.60 -6.72 2.46
CA ILE A 85 -29.75 -7.40 3.45
C ILE A 85 -28.27 -7.40 3.03
N PRO A 86 -27.88 -7.96 1.86
CA PRO A 86 -26.49 -7.92 1.43
C PRO A 86 -25.98 -6.50 1.17
N LEU A 87 -26.82 -5.59 0.66
CA LEU A 87 -26.43 -4.18 0.48
C LEU A 87 -26.18 -3.47 1.81
N GLY A 88 -27.00 -3.73 2.83
CA GLY A 88 -26.83 -3.20 4.18
C GLY A 88 -25.58 -3.75 4.87
N PHE A 89 -25.24 -5.01 4.63
CA PHE A 89 -23.98 -5.59 5.10
C PHE A 89 -22.76 -4.84 4.51
N ILE A 90 -22.76 -4.59 3.19
CA ILE A 90 -21.70 -3.81 2.54
C ILE A 90 -21.66 -2.37 3.10
N TYR A 91 -22.81 -1.75 3.32
CA TYR A 91 -22.89 -0.40 3.88
C TYR A 91 -22.25 -0.32 5.26
N THR A 92 -22.65 -1.21 6.18
CA THR A 92 -22.12 -1.24 7.55
C THR A 92 -20.63 -1.55 7.59
N TYR A 93 -20.15 -2.47 6.75
CA TYR A 93 -18.72 -2.73 6.56
C TYR A 93 -17.96 -1.47 6.12
N GLN A 94 -18.50 -0.71 5.16
CA GLN A 94 -17.87 0.51 4.70
C GLN A 94 -17.93 1.64 5.72
N MET A 95 -18.97 1.70 6.55
CA MET A 95 -19.03 2.64 7.68
C MET A 95 -17.90 2.38 8.69
N ASP A 96 -17.69 1.11 9.05
CA ASP A 96 -16.60 0.73 9.98
C ASP A 96 -15.21 0.90 9.34
N SER A 97 -15.09 0.73 8.03
CA SER A 97 -13.85 1.03 7.29
C SER A 97 -13.53 2.53 7.24
N ALA A 98 -14.54 3.39 7.07
CA ALA A 98 -14.37 4.84 6.89
C ALA A 98 -14.17 5.62 8.20
N TYR A 99 -14.85 5.18 9.27
CA TYR A 99 -14.91 5.90 10.56
C TYR A 99 -14.59 5.03 11.77
N GLY A 100 -14.67 3.70 11.62
CA GLY A 100 -14.55 2.78 12.74
C GLY A 100 -13.13 2.26 12.94
N THR A 101 -13.04 1.10 13.57
CA THR A 101 -11.77 0.54 14.06
C THR A 101 -11.20 -0.55 13.16
N LEU A 102 -11.86 -0.88 12.05
CA LEU A 102 -11.45 -1.96 11.16
C LEU A 102 -9.98 -1.85 10.74
N LEU A 103 -9.54 -0.66 10.33
CA LEU A 103 -8.14 -0.42 9.93
C LEU A 103 -7.15 -0.67 11.07
N TYR A 104 -7.51 -0.31 12.30
CA TYR A 104 -6.67 -0.55 13.47
C TYR A 104 -6.59 -2.05 13.79
N ARG A 105 -7.72 -2.76 13.72
CA ARG A 105 -7.78 -4.21 13.94
C ARG A 105 -6.97 -4.98 12.90
N MET A 106 -7.15 -4.64 11.62
CA MET A 106 -6.37 -5.24 10.52
C MET A 106 -4.88 -4.97 10.67
N ARG A 107 -4.50 -3.78 11.15
CA ARG A 107 -3.10 -3.47 11.44
C ARG A 107 -2.54 -4.34 12.55
N GLY A 108 -3.28 -4.52 13.66
CA GLY A 108 -2.86 -5.38 14.76
C GLY A 108 -2.73 -6.85 14.33
N GLU A 109 -3.66 -7.33 13.51
CA GLU A 109 -3.59 -8.68 12.94
C GLU A 109 -2.40 -8.85 12.00
N ALA A 110 -2.11 -7.85 11.15
CA ALA A 110 -0.93 -7.83 10.30
C ALA A 110 0.38 -7.84 11.11
N GLU A 111 0.45 -7.07 12.20
CA GLU A 111 1.59 -7.07 13.13
C GLU A 111 1.77 -8.46 13.76
N SER A 112 0.68 -9.12 14.18
CA SER A 112 0.72 -10.50 14.67
C SER A 112 1.26 -11.47 13.61
N ILE A 113 0.76 -11.43 12.37
CA ILE A 113 1.20 -12.33 11.28
C ILE A 113 2.69 -12.15 11.00
N MET A 114 3.20 -10.91 11.01
CA MET A 114 4.63 -10.64 10.82
C MET A 114 5.53 -11.19 11.93
N GLU A 115 4.98 -11.39 13.13
CA GLU A 115 5.71 -11.90 14.28
C GLU A 115 5.55 -13.42 14.42
N SER A 116 4.32 -13.93 14.40
CA SER A 116 3.99 -15.33 14.70
C SER A 116 3.96 -16.25 13.49
N GLU A 117 3.77 -15.72 12.28
CA GLU A 117 3.50 -16.51 11.06
C GLU A 117 4.44 -16.14 9.91
N ARG A 118 5.72 -15.89 10.20
CA ARG A 118 6.71 -15.53 9.18
C ARG A 118 6.82 -16.53 8.04
N ASP A 119 6.68 -17.82 8.34
CA ASP A 119 6.74 -18.90 7.34
C ASP A 119 5.64 -18.78 6.27
N ARG A 120 4.52 -18.09 6.56
CA ARG A 120 3.45 -17.83 5.56
C ARG A 120 3.74 -16.64 4.66
N LEU A 121 4.72 -15.81 5.03
CA LEU A 121 5.13 -14.63 4.27
C LEU A 121 6.25 -14.93 3.26
N ASP A 122 6.78 -16.15 3.28
CA ASP A 122 7.80 -16.59 2.33
C ASP A 122 7.26 -16.54 0.90
N LEU A 123 8.02 -15.89 0.03
CA LEU A 123 7.66 -15.82 -1.38
C LEU A 123 7.78 -17.22 -2.00
N PRO A 124 6.82 -17.64 -2.84
CA PRO A 124 7.00 -18.85 -3.64
C PRO A 124 8.25 -18.66 -4.53
N GLN A 125 9.19 -19.62 -4.44
CA GLN A 125 10.54 -19.60 -5.04
C GLN A 125 11.61 -18.77 -4.32
N GLY A 126 11.32 -18.25 -3.12
CA GLY A 126 12.28 -17.49 -2.31
C GLY A 126 12.62 -16.11 -2.90
N LEU A 127 13.70 -15.50 -2.40
CA LEU A 127 14.15 -14.23 -2.93
C LEU A 127 14.69 -14.41 -4.37
N PRO A 128 14.31 -13.55 -5.33
CA PRO A 128 14.83 -13.63 -6.69
C PRO A 128 16.36 -13.43 -6.67
N THR A 129 17.09 -14.52 -6.89
CA THR A 129 18.54 -14.52 -7.05
C THR A 129 18.95 -13.90 -8.39
N PHE A 130 20.20 -13.46 -8.49
CA PHE A 130 20.76 -12.94 -9.73
C PHE A 130 20.51 -13.89 -10.93
N GLU A 131 20.68 -15.20 -10.72
CA GLU A 131 20.43 -16.22 -11.75
C GLU A 131 18.97 -16.28 -12.21
N SER A 132 18.00 -16.11 -11.30
CA SER A 132 16.58 -16.15 -11.67
C SER A 132 16.18 -14.92 -12.50
N ILE A 133 16.75 -13.76 -12.17
CA ILE A 133 16.60 -12.51 -12.92
C ILE A 133 17.27 -12.63 -14.30
N GLU A 134 18.48 -13.20 -14.37
CA GLU A 134 19.20 -13.34 -15.63
C GLU A 134 18.52 -14.36 -16.56
N LYS A 135 18.04 -15.48 -16.02
CA LYS A 135 17.26 -16.48 -16.76
C LYS A 135 15.95 -15.89 -17.30
N ALA A 136 15.24 -15.09 -16.50
CA ALA A 136 14.03 -14.39 -16.95
C ALA A 136 14.35 -13.37 -18.06
N ARG A 137 15.47 -12.65 -17.97
CA ARG A 137 15.91 -11.70 -19.00
C ARG A 137 16.24 -12.42 -20.32
N ARG A 138 17.02 -13.50 -20.29
CA ARG A 138 17.36 -14.29 -21.49
C ARG A 138 16.13 -14.91 -22.15
N ALA A 139 15.18 -15.43 -21.35
CA ALA A 139 13.92 -15.96 -21.87
C ALA A 139 13.08 -14.88 -22.58
N LYS A 140 13.04 -13.66 -22.04
CA LYS A 140 12.35 -12.52 -22.66
C LYS A 140 13.01 -12.09 -23.97
N THR A 141 14.34 -12.05 -24.02
CA THR A 141 15.10 -11.73 -25.25
C THR A 141 14.94 -12.82 -26.32
N GLY A 142 14.98 -14.10 -25.96
CA GLY A 142 14.78 -15.21 -26.90
C GLY A 142 13.35 -15.29 -27.46
N LEU A 143 12.33 -14.96 -26.67
CA LEU A 143 10.95 -14.85 -27.16
C LEU A 143 10.77 -13.72 -28.17
N MET A 144 11.40 -12.56 -27.94
CA MET A 144 11.35 -11.43 -28.87
C MET A 144 12.02 -11.77 -30.20
N SER A 145 13.14 -12.52 -30.19
CA SER A 145 13.80 -12.94 -31.44
C SER A 145 13.02 -13.99 -32.24
N ILE A 146 12.14 -14.75 -31.59
CA ILE A 146 11.26 -15.73 -32.26
C ILE A 146 10.04 -15.01 -32.89
N LEU A 147 9.56 -13.93 -32.27
CA LEU A 147 8.41 -13.17 -32.75
C LEU A 147 8.74 -12.22 -33.92
N GLU A 148 10.02 -11.88 -34.10
CA GLU A 148 10.53 -11.07 -35.23
C GLU A 148 10.87 -11.90 -36.49
N LYS A 149 10.56 -13.20 -36.52
CA LYS A 149 10.84 -14.11 -37.64
C LYS A 149 9.55 -14.69 -38.24
#